data_AF-A0A0N8S155-F1
#
_entry.id   AF-A0A0N8S155-F1
#
_cell.length_a   1.000
_cell.length_b   1.000
_cell.length_c   1.000
_cell.angle_alpha   90.00
_cell.angle_beta   90.00
_cell.angle_gamma   90.00
#
_symmetry.space_group_name_H-M   'P 1'
#
loop_
_entity.id
_entity.type
_entity.pdbx_description
1 polymer ?
#
loop_
_entity_poly.entity_id
_entity_poly.type
_entity_poly.pdbx_seq_one_letter_code
_entity_poly.pdbx_strand_id
1 'polypeptide(L)'
;PSVCTTENARAKPIQYMKAVYAAFAARLDADVDYHGGPVAKTPGHPWWETTEFHNHVYELGELASAVELTVKPWATGPKLDQV
;
A
#
# COMPACT_ATOMS: atom_id res chain seq x y z
N PRO A 1 -0.95 -10.62 2.27
CA PRO A 1 -0.77 -10.49 3.75
C PRO A 1 -0.47 -9.04 4.16
N SER A 2 -0.94 -8.56 5.32
CA SER A 2 -0.70 -7.16 5.73
C SER A 2 0.74 -6.93 6.22
N VAL A 3 1.26 -5.71 6.01
CA VAL A 3 2.58 -5.30 6.50
C VAL A 3 2.49 -5.02 7.99
N CYS A 4 3.33 -5.69 8.79
CA CYS A 4 3.46 -5.39 10.21
C CYS A 4 4.05 -3.98 10.39
N THR A 5 3.42 -3.14 11.22
CA THR A 5 3.84 -1.76 11.50
C THR A 5 4.21 -1.53 12.97
N THR A 6 4.37 -2.60 13.75
CA THR A 6 4.82 -2.49 15.14
C THR A 6 6.28 -2.05 15.20
N GLU A 7 6.74 -1.65 16.39
CA GLU A 7 8.13 -1.27 16.65
C GLU A 7 9.17 -2.32 16.21
N ASN A 8 8.80 -3.61 16.26
CA ASN A 8 9.68 -4.74 15.91
C ASN A 8 9.59 -5.14 14.43
N ALA A 9 8.85 -4.38 13.62
CA ALA A 9 8.65 -4.71 12.22
C ALA A 9 9.88 -4.42 11.34
N ARG A 10 9.95 -5.11 10.20
CA ARG A 10 11.03 -4.90 9.23
C ARG A 10 10.83 -3.57 8.51
N ALA A 11 11.86 -2.73 8.52
CA ALA A 11 11.82 -1.41 7.89
C ALA A 11 11.54 -1.44 6.38
N LYS A 12 12.13 -2.42 5.65
CA LYS A 12 12.01 -2.50 4.18
C LYS A 12 10.56 -2.65 3.69
N PRO A 13 9.75 -3.62 4.19
CA PRO A 13 8.32 -3.68 3.86
C PRO A 13 7.53 -2.41 4.21
N ILE A 14 7.81 -1.78 5.36
CA ILE A 14 7.14 -0.54 5.76
C ILE A 14 7.45 0.59 4.78
N GLN A 15 8.71 0.76 4.40
CA GLN A 15 9.13 1.77 3.44
C GLN A 15 8.50 1.53 2.07
N TYR A 16 8.43 0.28 1.62
CA TYR A 16 7.79 -0.08 0.36
C TYR A 16 6.29 0.24 0.37
N MET A 17 5.58 -0.16 1.44
CA MET A 17 4.16 0.18 1.62
C MET A 17 3.92 1.70 1.61
N LYS A 18 4.75 2.47 2.33
CA LYS A 18 4.65 3.94 2.37
C LYS A 18 4.90 4.58 1.01
N ALA A 19 5.85 4.06 0.23
CA ALA A 19 6.14 4.60 -1.09
C ALA A 19 5.00 4.34 -2.09
N VAL A 20 4.39 3.15 -2.05
CA VAL A 20 3.18 2.84 -2.85
C VAL A 20 2.06 3.80 -2.48
N TYR A 21 1.79 3.98 -1.19
CA TYR A 21 0.76 4.91 -0.71
C TYR A 21 1.01 6.35 -1.22
N ALA A 22 2.23 6.87 -1.03
CA ALA A 22 2.59 8.22 -1.45
C ALA A 22 2.48 8.42 -2.97
N ALA A 23 2.88 7.42 -3.76
CA ALA A 23 2.78 7.48 -5.21
C ALA A 23 1.33 7.54 -5.70
N PHE A 24 0.42 6.81 -5.07
CA PHE A 24 -1.02 6.90 -5.37
C PHE A 24 -1.64 8.21 -4.90
N ALA A 25 -1.26 8.69 -3.71
CA ALA A 25 -1.74 9.99 -3.22
C ALA A 25 -1.38 11.11 -4.22
N ALA A 26 -0.12 11.12 -4.69
CA ALA A 26 0.32 12.06 -5.72
C ALA A 26 -0.39 11.86 -7.07
N ARG A 27 -0.55 10.61 -7.53
CA ARG A 27 -1.19 10.31 -8.83
C ARG A 27 -2.66 10.71 -8.88
N LEU A 28 -3.37 10.57 -7.76
CA LEU A 28 -4.80 10.82 -7.66
C LEU A 28 -5.14 12.23 -7.19
N ASP A 29 -4.12 13.07 -6.94
CA ASP A 29 -4.29 14.38 -6.27
C ASP A 29 -5.09 14.23 -4.96
N ALA A 30 -4.79 13.16 -4.22
CA ALA A 30 -5.48 12.85 -2.98
C ALA A 30 -4.94 13.71 -1.83
N ASP A 31 -5.76 13.86 -0.80
CA ASP A 31 -5.34 14.49 0.44
C ASP A 31 -4.19 13.71 1.08
N VAL A 32 -2.99 14.29 1.05
CA VAL A 32 -1.79 13.72 1.67
C VAL A 32 -1.90 13.66 3.19
N ASP A 33 -2.75 14.51 3.77
CA ASP A 33 -3.00 14.54 5.20
C ASP A 33 -4.05 13.52 5.65
N TYR A 34 -4.59 12.72 4.72
CA TYR A 34 -5.48 11.60 4.99
C TYR A 34 -4.74 10.37 5.52
N HIS A 35 -3.97 10.56 6.59
CA HIS A 35 -3.16 9.53 7.22
C HIS A 35 -3.64 9.24 8.66
N GLY A 36 -4.17 8.03 8.87
CA GLY A 36 -4.15 7.38 10.19
C GLY A 36 -5.28 7.69 11.19
N GLY A 37 -6.42 8.23 10.77
CA GLY A 37 -7.55 8.46 11.68
C GLY A 37 -8.59 7.33 11.71
N PRO A 38 -9.28 7.07 12.83
CA PRO A 38 -10.52 6.27 12.89
C PRO A 38 -11.70 6.92 12.15
N VAL A 39 -11.44 8.00 11.41
CA VAL A 39 -12.39 8.74 10.56
C VAL A 39 -12.58 7.99 9.24
N ALA A 40 -12.64 6.67 9.30
CA ALA A 40 -13.26 5.91 8.23
C ALA A 40 -14.75 5.98 8.49
N LYS A 41 -15.49 6.61 7.57
CA LYS A 41 -16.94 6.44 7.44
C LYS A 41 -17.21 4.95 7.60
N THR A 42 -17.98 4.54 8.61
CA THR A 42 -18.24 3.12 8.87
C THR A 42 -18.94 2.56 7.63
N PRO A 43 -18.26 1.80 6.75
CA PRO A 43 -18.79 1.55 5.41
C PRO A 43 -20.08 0.75 5.42
N GLY A 44 -20.33 0.02 6.52
CA GLY A 44 -21.56 -0.72 6.77
C GLY A 44 -22.62 0.02 7.61
N HIS A 45 -22.48 1.32 7.86
CA HIS A 45 -23.48 2.08 8.62
C HIS A 45 -24.69 2.42 7.73
N PRO A 46 -25.95 2.27 8.20
CA PRO A 46 -27.16 2.38 7.36
C PRO A 46 -27.39 3.73 6.65
N TRP A 47 -26.73 4.80 7.11
CA TRP A 47 -26.77 6.12 6.48
C TRP A 47 -25.82 6.29 5.28
N TRP A 48 -25.03 5.26 4.95
CA TRP A 48 -24.06 5.31 3.86
C TRP A 48 -24.48 4.33 2.76
N GLU A 49 -24.43 4.79 1.51
CA GLU A 49 -24.46 3.91 0.35
C GLU A 49 -23.00 3.68 -0.09
N THR A 50 -22.46 2.50 0.23
CA THR A 50 -21.07 2.14 -0.09
C THR A 50 -21.05 1.26 -1.34
N THR A 51 -20.27 1.66 -2.35
CA THR A 51 -20.00 0.83 -3.53
C THR A 51 -18.56 0.33 -3.49
N GLU A 52 -18.38 -0.99 -3.58
CA GLU A 52 -17.06 -1.61 -3.74
C GLU A 52 -16.83 -1.92 -5.23
N PHE A 53 -15.79 -1.33 -5.82
CA PHE A 53 -15.50 -1.48 -7.26
C PHE A 53 -14.61 -2.68 -7.59
N HIS A 54 -14.14 -3.40 -6.58
CA HIS A 54 -13.21 -4.53 -6.72
C HIS A 54 -13.63 -5.67 -5.79
N ASN A 55 -13.53 -6.91 -6.24
CA ASN A 55 -13.92 -8.09 -5.48
C ASN A 55 -12.75 -8.77 -4.74
N HIS A 56 -11.61 -8.09 -4.65
CA HIS A 56 -10.40 -8.62 -4.03
C HIS A 56 -9.57 -7.51 -3.39
N VAL A 57 -8.66 -7.92 -2.50
CA VAL A 57 -7.69 -7.05 -1.86
C VAL A 57 -6.45 -7.00 -2.73
N TYR A 58 -6.04 -5.78 -3.12
CA TYR A 58 -4.82 -5.58 -3.88
C TYR A 58 -3.57 -5.95 -3.09
N GLU A 59 -2.64 -6.65 -3.74
CA GLU A 59 -1.30 -6.85 -3.21
C GLU A 59 -0.43 -5.60 -3.47
N LEU A 60 0.55 -5.30 -2.60
CA LEU A 60 1.41 -4.13 -2.77
C LEU A 60 2.19 -4.15 -4.10
N GLY A 61 2.59 -5.34 -4.55
CA GLY A 61 3.26 -5.51 -5.85
C GLY A 61 2.35 -5.20 -7.03
N GLU A 62 1.06 -5.50 -6.92
CA GLU A 62 0.07 -5.20 -7.95
C GLU A 62 -0.13 -3.69 -8.08
N LEU A 63 -0.35 -3.00 -6.95
CA LEU A 63 -0.46 -1.54 -6.90
C LEU A 63 0.80 -0.85 -7.45
N ALA A 64 1.97 -1.34 -7.04
CA ALA A 64 3.25 -0.81 -7.51
C ALA A 64 3.45 -0.90 -9.03
N SER A 65 2.76 -1.81 -9.72
CA SER A 65 2.85 -1.91 -11.18
C SER A 65 2.17 -0.74 -11.92
N ALA A 66 1.29 0.00 -11.24
CA ALA A 66 0.51 1.09 -11.82
C ALA A 66 1.08 2.49 -11.54
N VAL A 67 2.16 2.61 -10.74
CA VAL A 67 2.73 3.89 -10.30
C VAL A 67 4.25 3.86 -10.28
N GLU A 68 4.88 5.03 -10.47
CA GLU A 68 6.32 5.17 -10.34
C GLU A 68 6.71 5.35 -8.87
N LEU A 69 7.58 4.48 -8.36
CA LEU A 69 8.03 4.50 -6.97
C LEU A 69 9.40 5.16 -6.83
N THR A 70 9.55 6.01 -5.81
CA THR A 70 10.83 6.61 -5.44
C THR A 70 11.78 5.62 -4.77
N VAL A 71 11.26 4.50 -4.27
CA VAL A 71 12.04 3.40 -3.69
C VAL A 71 11.95 2.18 -4.59
N LYS A 72 13.09 1.56 -4.86
CA LYS A 72 13.12 0.26 -5.56
C LYS A 72 12.82 -0.86 -4.56
N PRO A 73 11.98 -1.86 -4.93
CA PRO A 73 11.89 -3.10 -4.18
C PRO A 73 13.29 -3.69 -3.99
N TRP A 74 13.53 -4.35 -2.85
CA TRP A 74 14.82 -4.97 -2.61
C TRP A 74 15.06 -6.07 -3.67
N ALA A 75 16.32 -6.21 -4.09
CA ALA A 75 16.68 -7.27 -5.03
C ALA A 75 16.35 -8.63 -4.43
N THR A 76 15.71 -9.49 -5.23
CA THR A 76 15.61 -10.93 -4.96
C THR A 76 17.02 -11.49 -4.83
N GLY A 77 17.21 -12.47 -3.93
CA GLY A 77 18.52 -13.03 -3.55
C GLY A 77 19.38 -13.48 -4.74
N PRO A 78 20.66 -13.84 -4.48
CA PRO A 78 21.63 -14.16 -5.52
C PRO A 78 21.06 -15.18 -6.51
N LYS A 79 21.33 -14.99 -7.81
CA LYS A 79 20.98 -15.95 -8.86
C LYS A 79 21.81 -17.22 -8.64
N LEU A 80 21.24 -18.19 -7.94
CA LEU A 80 21.88 -19.47 -7.66
C LEU A 80 22.11 -20.31 -8.92
N ASP A 81 21.49 -19.93 -10.04
CA ASP A 81 21.60 -20.61 -11.35
C ASP A 81 22.84 -20.20 -12.17
N GLN A 82 23.76 -19.43 -11.57
CA GLN A 82 25.06 -19.13 -12.17
C GLN A 82 26.15 -19.87 -11.37
N VAL A 83 26.26 -21.18 -11.61
CA VAL A 83 27.41 -22.01 -11.23
C VAL A 83 28.21 -22.30 -12.50
#